data_AF-A0A4Q3WMT7-F1
#
_entry.id   AF-A0A4Q3WMT7-F1
#
_cell.length_a   1.000
_cell.length_b   1.000
_cell.length_c   1.000
_cell.angle_alpha   90.00
_cell.angle_beta   90.00
_cell.angle_gamma   90.00
#
_symmetry.space_group_name_H-M   'P 1'
#
loop_
_entity.id
_entity.type
_entity.pdbx_description
1 polymer ?
#
loop_
_entity_poly.entity_id
_entity_poly.type
_entity_poly.pdbx_seq_one_letter_code
_entity_poly.pdbx_strand_id
1 'polypeptide(L)'
;MSRELLLKEVKYRASYRGTLELDVVCRSLLPHLEELSDEELAAVAELLQQGENHLMSWLVEGKEVPEQWQLQVGLLRHFFKNRKAA
;
A
#
# COMPACT_ATOMS: atom_id res chain seq x y z
N MET A 1 12.35 7.26 -12.61
CA MET A 1 12.43 7.68 -11.20
C MET A 1 13.49 6.85 -10.51
N SER A 2 14.31 7.37 -9.61
CA SER A 2 15.28 6.55 -8.86
C SER A 2 14.57 5.75 -7.75
N ARG A 3 15.07 4.56 -7.39
CA ARG A 3 14.54 3.74 -6.28
C ARG A 3 14.41 4.55 -4.99
N GLU A 4 15.42 5.36 -4.66
CA GLU A 4 15.41 6.21 -3.47
C GLU A 4 14.24 7.20 -3.46
N LEU A 5 13.93 7.82 -4.61
CA LEU A 5 12.80 8.74 -4.72
C LEU A 5 11.46 8.00 -4.57
N LEU A 6 11.37 6.82 -5.18
CA LEU A 6 10.19 5.97 -5.10
C LEU A 6 9.94 5.48 -3.67
N LEU A 7 10.97 5.07 -2.93
CA LEU A 7 10.88 4.75 -1.51
C LEU A 7 10.35 5.93 -0.69
N LYS A 8 10.88 7.14 -0.93
CA LYS A 8 10.42 8.36 -0.26
C LYS A 8 8.95 8.64 -0.56
N GLU A 9 8.53 8.50 -1.81
CA GLU A 9 7.14 8.69 -2.21
C GLU A 9 6.20 7.68 -1.55
N VAL A 10 6.52 6.39 -1.63
CA VAL A 10 5.72 5.32 -1.03
C VAL A 10 5.64 5.51 0.47
N LYS A 11 6.76 5.82 1.13
CA LYS A 11 6.80 6.10 2.57
C LYS A 11 5.88 7.26 2.95
N TYR A 12 5.93 8.36 2.20
CA TYR A 12 5.07 9.52 2.45
C TYR A 12 3.59 9.17 2.26
N ARG A 13 3.22 8.62 1.11
CA ARG A 13 1.82 8.30 0.79
C ARG A 13 1.26 7.21 1.71
N ALA A 14 2.05 6.21 2.08
CA ALA A 14 1.61 5.18 3.02
C ALA A 14 1.43 5.73 4.44
N SER A 15 2.15 6.79 4.81
CA SER A 15 2.08 7.39 6.14
C SER A 15 0.94 8.38 6.31
N TYR A 16 0.44 9.00 5.25
CA TYR A 16 -0.55 10.07 5.33
C TYR A 16 -1.72 9.84 4.38
N ARG A 17 -2.85 9.43 4.96
CA ARG A 17 -4.15 9.22 4.31
C ARG A 17 -5.23 10.04 5.02
N GLY A 18 -6.34 10.29 4.33
CA GLY A 18 -7.47 11.04 4.86
C GLY A 18 -8.26 10.33 5.95
N THR A 19 -8.04 9.03 6.17
CA THR A 19 -8.70 8.25 7.22
C THR A 19 -7.70 7.44 8.05
N LEU A 20 -8.05 7.21 9.32
CA LEU A 20 -7.22 6.42 10.24
C LEU A 20 -7.12 4.96 9.78
N GLU A 21 -8.21 4.42 9.22
CA GLU A 21 -8.27 3.07 8.69
C GLU A 21 -7.26 2.88 7.56
N LEU A 22 -7.23 3.81 6.59
CA LEU A 22 -6.25 3.75 5.50
C LEU A 22 -4.84 3.97 6.01
N ASP A 23 -4.63 4.88 6.95
CA ASP A 23 -3.33 5.07 7.61
C ASP A 23 -2.83 3.77 8.22
N VAL A 24 -3.67 3.08 8.98
CA VAL A 24 -3.30 1.83 9.66
C VAL A 24 -2.96 0.73 8.65
N VAL A 25 -3.76 0.56 7.59
CA VAL A 25 -3.51 -0.46 6.57
C VAL A 25 -2.28 -0.12 5.74
N CYS A 26 -2.15 1.10 5.23
CA CYS A 26 -1.02 1.48 4.38
C CYS A 26 0.30 1.50 5.17
N ARG A 27 0.30 1.94 6.43
CA ARG A 27 1.50 1.94 7.27
C ARG A 27 2.03 0.54 7.58
N SER A 28 1.21 -0.51 7.45
CA SER A 28 1.67 -1.90 7.63
C SER A 28 2.77 -2.31 6.64
N LEU A 29 2.88 -1.61 5.51
CA LEU A 29 3.93 -1.81 4.53
C LEU A 29 5.30 -1.26 4.99
N LEU A 30 5.32 -0.20 5.81
CA LEU A 30 6.54 0.56 6.11
C LEU A 30 7.70 -0.28 6.66
N PRO A 31 7.47 -1.28 7.55
CA PRO A 31 8.55 -2.15 8.02
C PRO A 31 9.18 -3.01 6.92
N HIS A 32 8.46 -3.27 5.83
CA HIS A 32 8.86 -4.16 4.73
C HIS A 32 9.33 -3.40 3.48
N LEU A 33 9.33 -2.06 3.53
CA LEU A 33 9.55 -1.22 2.35
C LEU A 33 10.89 -1.48 1.64
N GLU A 34 11.94 -1.71 2.44
CA GLU A 34 13.29 -1.98 1.95
C GLU A 34 13.45 -3.39 1.36
N GLU A 35 12.56 -4.32 1.72
CA GLU A 35 12.56 -5.72 1.27
C GLU A 35 11.89 -5.89 -0.10
N LEU A 36 11.13 -4.89 -0.56
CA LEU A 36 10.43 -4.93 -1.84
C LEU A 36 11.40 -4.89 -3.02
N SER A 37 11.11 -5.71 -4.04
CA SER A 37 11.76 -5.58 -5.35
C SER A 37 11.44 -4.21 -5.99
N ASP A 38 12.19 -3.81 -7.01
CA ASP A 38 11.89 -2.57 -7.74
C ASP A 38 10.50 -2.60 -8.39
N GLU A 39 10.09 -3.77 -8.89
CA GLU A 39 8.76 -4.00 -9.48
C GLU A 39 7.66 -3.92 -8.43
N GLU A 40 7.82 -4.55 -7.26
CA GLU A 40 6.85 -4.49 -6.16
C GLU A 40 6.71 -3.07 -5.62
N LEU A 41 7.83 -2.38 -5.45
CA LEU A 41 7.85 -1.00 -4.99
C LEU A 41 7.13 -0.07 -5.98
N ALA A 42 7.35 -0.26 -7.28
CA ALA A 42 6.64 0.49 -8.33
C ALA A 42 5.14 0.20 -8.33
N ALA A 43 4.76 -1.08 -8.21
CA ALA A 43 3.36 -1.50 -8.18
C ALA A 43 2.61 -0.93 -6.97
N VAL A 44 3.26 -0.93 -5.80
CA VAL A 44 2.71 -0.27 -4.61
C VAL A 44 2.57 1.23 -4.84
N ALA A 45 3.60 1.89 -5.36
CA ALA A 45 3.55 3.34 -5.60
C ALA A 45 2.38 3.72 -6.51
N GLU A 46 2.11 2.91 -7.54
CA GLU A 46 0.99 3.08 -8.45
C GLU A 46 -0.36 2.93 -7.73
N LEU A 47 -0.52 1.90 -6.91
CA LEU A 47 -1.73 1.70 -6.12
C LEU A 47 -1.95 2.87 -5.14
N LEU A 48 -0.89 3.34 -4.48
CA LEU A 48 -0.97 4.42 -3.50
C LEU A 48 -1.34 5.79 -4.10
N GLN A 49 -1.33 5.94 -5.43
CA GLN A 49 -1.85 7.10 -6.16
C GLN A 49 -3.37 7.08 -6.32
N GLN A 50 -4.02 5.93 -6.10
CA GLN A 50 -5.48 5.82 -6.19
C GLN A 50 -6.16 6.65 -5.10
N GLY A 51 -7.35 7.16 -5.43
CA GLY A 51 -8.16 7.95 -4.51
C GLY A 51 -8.61 7.16 -3.28
N GLU A 52 -8.86 7.88 -2.18
CA GLU A 52 -9.19 7.29 -0.88
C GLU A 52 -10.43 6.40 -0.93
N ASN A 53 -11.45 6.77 -1.70
CA ASN A 53 -12.67 5.97 -1.87
C ASN A 53 -12.37 4.58 -2.46
N HIS A 54 -11.45 4.50 -3.43
CA HIS A 54 -11.04 3.24 -4.04
C HIS A 54 -10.22 2.41 -3.05
N LEU A 55 -9.23 3.04 -2.42
CA LEU A 55 -8.40 2.37 -1.42
C LEU A 55 -9.24 1.84 -0.24
N MET A 56 -10.21 2.61 0.26
CA MET A 56 -11.13 2.15 1.31
C MET A 56 -11.95 0.95 0.86
N SER A 57 -12.56 1.05 -0.33
CA SER A 57 -13.36 -0.03 -0.91
C SER A 57 -12.57 -1.34 -0.99
N TRP A 58 -11.33 -1.26 -1.47
CA TRP A 58 -10.50 -2.45 -1.73
C TRP A 58 -9.76 -2.95 -0.50
N LEU A 59 -9.21 -2.09 0.35
CA LEU A 59 -8.33 -2.51 1.44
C LEU A 59 -9.09 -2.75 2.75
N VAL A 60 -10.20 -2.04 2.97
CA VAL A 60 -10.93 -2.05 4.25
C VAL A 60 -12.30 -2.71 4.13
N GLU A 61 -13.11 -2.28 3.15
CA GLU A 61 -14.48 -2.77 2.99
C GLU A 61 -14.57 -4.14 2.31
N GLY A 62 -13.47 -4.63 1.73
CA GLY A 62 -13.40 -5.95 1.10
C GLY A 62 -14.20 -6.06 -0.20
N LYS A 63 -14.49 -4.94 -0.88
CA LYS A 63 -15.17 -4.93 -2.17
C LYS A 63 -14.32 -5.55 -3.27
N GLU A 64 -14.96 -5.83 -4.40
CA GLU A 64 -14.32 -6.35 -5.60
C GLU A 64 -13.18 -5.43 -6.07
N VAL A 65 -12.05 -6.05 -6.37
CA VAL A 65 -10.83 -5.37 -6.82
C VAL A 65 -10.70 -5.59 -8.33
N PRO A 66 -10.63 -4.52 -9.14
CA PRO A 66 -10.39 -4.63 -10.56
C PRO A 66 -9.13 -5.45 -10.85
N GLU A 67 -9.13 -6.25 -11.92
CA GLU A 67 -8.06 -7.20 -12.25
C GLU A 67 -6.65 -6.57 -12.20
N GLN A 68 -6.52 -5.37 -12.77
CA GLN A 68 -5.28 -4.59 -12.80
C GLN A 68 -4.71 -4.21 -11.43
N TRP A 69 -5.52 -4.27 -10.36
CA TRP A 69 -5.13 -3.92 -8.98
C TRP A 69 -5.06 -5.12 -8.04
N GLN A 70 -5.44 -6.32 -8.49
CA GLN A 70 -5.57 -7.48 -7.61
C GLN A 70 -4.24 -7.86 -6.94
N LEU A 71 -3.13 -7.80 -7.69
CA LEU A 71 -1.80 -8.12 -7.17
C LEU A 71 -1.35 -7.12 -6.10
N GLN A 72 -1.48 -5.82 -6.39
CA GLN A 72 -1.04 -4.73 -5.52
C GLN A 72 -1.87 -4.68 -4.22
N VAL A 73 -3.19 -4.83 -4.35
CA VAL A 73 -4.08 -4.91 -3.18
C VAL A 73 -3.83 -6.19 -2.39
N GLY A 74 -3.56 -7.30 -3.06
CA GLY A 74 -3.16 -8.56 -2.43
C GLY A 74 -1.89 -8.41 -1.58
N LEU A 75 -0.88 -7.72 -2.12
CA LEU A 75 0.38 -7.44 -1.44
C LEU A 75 0.17 -6.60 -0.16
N LEU A 76 -0.58 -5.50 -0.22
CA LEU A 76 -0.88 -4.71 0.98
C LEU A 76 -1.70 -5.50 2.01
N ARG A 77 -2.69 -6.28 1.56
CA ARG A 77 -3.48 -7.15 2.46
C ARG A 77 -2.59 -8.21 3.13
N HIS A 78 -1.57 -8.71 2.43
CA HIS A 78 -0.59 -9.64 2.99
C HIS A 78 0.21 -8.99 4.13
N PHE A 79 0.79 -7.82 3.91
CA PHE A 79 1.52 -7.08 4.95
C PHE A 79 0.63 -6.70 6.13
N PHE A 80 -0.60 -6.29 5.86
CA PHE A 80 -1.54 -5.95 6.93
C PHE A 80 -1.88 -7.15 7.82
N LYS A 81 -2.12 -8.33 7.23
CA LYS A 81 -2.38 -9.57 7.97
C LYS A 81 -1.15 -10.05 8.75
N ASN A 82 0.04 -9.83 8.20
CA ASN A 82 1.32 -10.26 8.78
C ASN A 82 1.98 -9.21 9.67
N ARG A 83 1.28 -8.11 9.98
CA ARG A 83 1.67 -7.17 11.03
C ARG A 83 1.82 -7.95 12.33
N LYS A 84 3.05 -8.36 12.65
CA LYS A 84 3.39 -8.78 14.01
C LYS A 84 3.02 -7.60 14.91
N ALA A 85 2.22 -7.87 15.95
CA ALA A 85 2.02 -6.92 17.02
C ALA A 85 3.39 -6.71 17.68
N ALA A 86 4.13 -5.74 17.17
CA ALA A 86 5.31 -5.18 17.81
C ALA A 86 4.87 -4.28 18.95
#